data_AF-A0A355QIN4-F1
#
_entry.id   AF-A0A355QIN4-F1
#
_cell.length_a   1.000
_cell.length_b   1.000
_cell.length_c   1.000
_cell.angle_alpha   90.00
_cell.angle_beta   90.00
_cell.angle_gamma   90.00
#
_symmetry.space_group_name_H-M   'P 1'
#
loop_
_entity.id
_entity.type
_entity.pdbx_description
1 polymer ?
#
loop_
_entity_poly.entity_id
_entity_poly.type
_entity_poly.pdbx_seq_one_letter_code
_entity_poly.pdbx_strand_id
1 'polypeptide(L)'
;MDRRRLLAALGPLLVLLGLWIAVMPFSRPLPGGAHFDLGSTPRIGCRSPVIGTFADDRPTGTVFTTPRPMEGDPTDEVEVPCGGRARFRLGLGIVLLTGGIVVRRRTASTGTTT
;
A
#
# COMPACT_ATOMS: atom_id res chain seq x y z
N MET A 1 0.51 30.96 -10.79
CA MET A 1 1.35 29.76 -11.03
C MET A 1 0.91 29.14 -12.35
N ASP A 2 1.79 29.02 -13.34
CA ASP A 2 1.41 28.59 -14.69
C ASP A 2 0.89 27.16 -14.74
N ARG A 3 -0.30 26.96 -15.34
CA ARG A 3 -0.94 25.64 -15.52
C ARG A 3 -0.01 24.65 -16.23
N ARG A 4 0.80 25.11 -17.18
CA ARG A 4 1.80 24.28 -17.88
C ARG A 4 2.92 23.80 -16.95
N ARG A 5 3.45 24.67 -16.08
CA ARG A 5 4.48 24.30 -15.09
C ARG A 5 3.92 23.32 -14.06
N LEU A 6 2.67 23.52 -13.64
CA LEU A 6 1.98 22.60 -12.75
C LEU A 6 1.86 21.20 -13.38
N LEU A 7 1.35 21.09 -14.60
CA LEU A 7 1.21 19.80 -15.29
C LEU A 7 2.56 19.11 -15.56
N ALA A 8 3.60 19.89 -15.87
CA ALA A 8 4.96 19.37 -16.09
C ALA A 8 5.56 18.74 -14.82
N ALA A 9 5.25 19.28 -13.63
CA ALA A 9 5.65 18.69 -12.36
C ALA A 9 4.73 17.54 -11.93
N LEU A 10 3.43 17.64 -12.22
CA LEU A 10 2.41 16.70 -11.76
C LEU A 10 2.47 15.35 -12.49
N GLY A 11 2.81 15.34 -13.78
CA GLY A 11 3.02 14.11 -14.55
C GLY A 11 4.04 13.13 -13.93
N PRO A 12 5.32 13.52 -13.76
CA PRO A 12 6.33 12.67 -13.13
C PRO A 12 6.00 12.34 -11.67
N LEU A 13 5.39 13.26 -10.91
CA LEU A 13 4.94 12.99 -9.54
C LEU A 13 3.92 11.85 -9.50
N LEU A 14 2.91 11.87 -10.36
CA LEU A 14 1.90 10.81 -10.45
C LEU A 14 2.50 9.45 -10.84
N VAL A 15 3.48 9.45 -11.74
CA VAL A 15 4.19 8.22 -12.13
C VAL A 15 4.97 7.64 -10.95
N LEU A 16 5.76 8.47 -10.26
CA LEU A 16 6.54 8.03 -9.10
C LEU A 16 5.62 7.54 -7.97
N LEU A 17 4.54 8.26 -7.68
CA LEU A 17 3.57 7.89 -6.67
C LEU A 17 2.87 6.57 -7.02
N GLY A 18 2.44 6.40 -8.27
CA GLY A 18 1.80 5.17 -8.72
C GLY A 18 2.73 3.95 -8.62
N LEU A 19 4.00 4.10 -9.00
CA LEU A 19 5.02 3.06 -8.84
C LEU A 19 5.25 2.73 -7.35
N TRP A 20 5.39 3.75 -6.51
CA TRP A 20 5.61 3.57 -5.08
C TRP A 20 4.45 2.81 -4.43
N ILE A 21 3.20 3.18 -4.75
CA ILE A 21 2.00 2.49 -4.24
C ILE A 21 1.94 1.04 -4.70
N ALA A 22 2.34 0.73 -5.94
CA ALA A 22 2.30 -0.63 -6.47
C ALA A 22 3.37 -1.53 -5.85
N VAL A 23 4.54 -1.00 -5.50
CA VAL A 23 5.71 -1.81 -5.11
C VAL A 23 5.95 -1.84 -3.60
N MET A 24 5.61 -0.79 -2.85
CA MET A 24 5.97 -0.75 -1.42
C MET A 24 5.14 -1.73 -0.58
N PRO A 25 5.80 -2.52 0.30
CA PRO A 25 5.11 -3.35 1.28
C PRO A 25 4.26 -2.48 2.22
N PHE A 26 3.28 -3.10 2.87
CA PHE A 26 2.38 -2.42 3.79
C PHE A 26 2.12 -3.25 5.01
N SER A 27 1.76 -2.59 6.10
CA SER A 27 1.37 -3.27 7.33
C SER A 27 -0.09 -2.98 7.67
N ARG A 28 -0.71 -3.91 8.38
CA ARG A 28 -2.08 -3.75 8.89
C ARG A 28 -2.14 -4.16 10.36
N PRO A 29 -3.09 -3.63 11.13
CA PRO A 29 -3.33 -4.13 12.48
C PRO A 29 -3.78 -5.60 12.43
N LEU A 30 -3.27 -6.42 13.36
CA LEU A 30 -3.75 -7.79 13.51
C LEU A 30 -5.23 -7.80 13.91
N PRO A 31 -6.08 -8.63 13.26
CA PRO A 31 -7.45 -8.86 13.71
C PRO A 31 -7.43 -9.58 15.06
N GLY A 32 -8.33 -9.22 15.96
CA GLY A 32 -8.46 -9.88 17.27
C GLY A 32 -7.76 -9.20 18.44
N GLY A 33 -7.03 -8.10 18.22
CA GLY A 33 -6.51 -7.28 19.32
C GLY A 33 -5.51 -8.02 20.21
N ALA A 34 -4.31 -8.29 19.69
CA ALA A 34 -3.17 -8.62 20.56
C ALA A 34 -2.76 -7.40 21.42
N HIS A 35 -2.03 -7.64 22.52
CA HIS A 35 -1.60 -6.68 23.55
C HIS A 35 -1.71 -5.20 23.14
N PHE A 36 -2.60 -4.46 23.80
CA PHE A 36 -2.52 -3.00 23.84
C PHE A 36 -1.29 -2.62 24.67
N ASP A 37 -0.14 -2.54 24.02
CA ASP A 37 0.99 -1.82 24.57
C ASP A 37 0.86 -0.35 24.16
N LEU A 38 1.09 0.57 25.10
CA LEU A 38 0.94 2.03 24.91
C LEU A 38 1.87 2.56 23.79
N GLY A 39 2.83 1.76 23.32
CA GLY A 39 3.76 2.07 22.23
C GLY A 39 3.37 1.65 20.82
N SER A 40 2.61 0.56 20.60
CA SER A 40 2.17 0.18 19.24
C SER A 40 1.16 -0.98 19.20
N THR A 41 0.06 -0.81 18.47
CA THR A 41 -0.76 -1.94 18.01
C THR A 41 0.08 -2.89 17.15
N PRO A 42 0.10 -4.20 17.44
CA PRO A 42 0.85 -5.18 16.66
C PRO A 42 0.42 -5.14 15.19
N ARG A 43 1.41 -5.03 14.29
CA ARG A 43 1.19 -4.91 12.84
C ARG A 43 1.79 -6.11 12.13
N ILE A 44 1.03 -6.71 11.22
CA ILE A 44 1.56 -7.74 10.33
C ILE A 44 2.09 -7.08 9.06
N GLY A 45 3.27 -7.50 8.62
CA GLY A 45 3.84 -7.09 7.34
C GLY A 45 3.20 -7.89 6.20
N CYS A 46 2.44 -7.22 5.35
CA CYS A 46 2.00 -7.78 4.06
C CYS A 46 3.09 -7.54 3.01
N ARG A 47 3.21 -8.44 2.04
CA ARG A 47 4.14 -8.31 0.92
C ARG A 47 3.78 -7.13 0.02
N SER A 48 4.67 -6.82 -0.92
CA SER A 48 4.41 -5.79 -1.93
C SER A 48 3.09 -6.08 -2.68
N PRO A 49 2.30 -5.05 -3.05
CA PRO A 49 1.04 -5.24 -3.76
C PRO A 49 1.19 -6.02 -5.06
N VAL A 50 2.28 -5.83 -5.81
CA VAL A 50 2.56 -6.68 -6.99
C VAL A 50 2.58 -8.15 -6.61
N ILE A 51 3.31 -8.55 -5.55
CA ILE A 51 3.43 -9.96 -5.17
C ILE A 51 2.13 -10.45 -4.50
N GLY A 52 1.57 -9.69 -3.55
CA GLY A 52 0.40 -10.13 -2.78
C GLY A 52 -0.94 -10.08 -3.51
N THR A 53 -0.97 -9.56 -4.74
CA THR A 53 -2.14 -9.66 -5.62
C THR A 53 -2.21 -11.03 -6.33
N PHE A 54 -1.05 -11.64 -6.62
CA PHE A 54 -0.92 -12.89 -7.39
C PHE A 54 -0.51 -14.10 -6.54
N ALA A 55 0.29 -13.89 -5.49
CA ALA A 55 0.49 -14.86 -4.43
C ALA A 55 -0.61 -14.62 -3.39
N ASP A 56 -1.32 -15.67 -2.97
CA ASP A 56 -2.35 -15.61 -1.92
C ASP A 56 -1.65 -15.20 -0.59
N ASP A 57 -1.45 -13.89 -0.41
CA ASP A 57 -0.62 -13.34 0.67
C ASP A 57 -1.40 -13.39 1.98
N ARG A 58 -1.07 -14.43 2.75
CA ARG A 58 -1.73 -14.78 4.00
C ARG A 58 -0.68 -15.02 5.10
N PRO A 59 -0.02 -13.96 5.58
CA PRO A 59 0.88 -14.08 6.71
C PRO A 59 0.09 -14.51 7.95
N THR A 60 0.65 -15.45 8.71
CA THR A 60 0.14 -15.88 10.01
C THR A 60 0.68 -14.93 11.09
N GLY A 61 -0.20 -14.53 12.01
CA GLY A 61 0.15 -13.72 13.17
C GLY A 61 -0.37 -14.37 14.43
N THR A 62 0.39 -14.29 15.52
CA THR A 62 -0.05 -14.80 16.82
C THR A 62 -0.96 -13.76 17.49
N VAL A 63 -2.11 -14.21 17.99
CA VAL A 63 -3.09 -13.39 18.70
C VAL A 63 -3.37 -14.03 20.04
N PHE A 64 -3.49 -13.23 21.10
CA PHE A 64 -3.85 -13.74 22.41
C PHE A 64 -5.35 -13.95 22.49
N THR A 65 -5.76 -15.06 23.10
CA THR A 65 -7.18 -15.42 23.26
C THR A 65 -7.80 -14.84 24.54
N THR A 66 -6.95 -14.39 25.47
CA THR A 66 -7.35 -13.90 26.79
C THR A 66 -7.60 -12.38 26.79
N PRO A 67 -8.71 -11.89 27.39
CA PRO A 67 -8.90 -10.45 27.60
C PRO A 67 -7.88 -9.90 28.63
N ARG A 68 -7.11 -8.87 28.23
CA ARG A 68 -5.92 -8.35 28.95
C ARG A 68 -4.79 -9.39 29.06
N PRO A 69 -4.14 -9.71 27.93
CA PRO A 69 -3.11 -10.74 27.91
C PRO A 69 -1.90 -10.38 28.78
N MET A 70 -1.21 -11.41 29.24
CA MET A 70 0.10 -11.37 29.89
C MET A 70 1.07 -12.35 29.21
N GLU A 71 2.37 -12.13 29.38
CA GLU A 71 3.40 -13.04 28.86
C GLU A 71 3.19 -14.46 29.42
N GLY A 72 3.00 -15.44 28.54
CA GLY A 72 2.68 -16.83 28.90
C GLY A 72 1.21 -17.23 28.70
N ASP A 73 0.33 -16.30 28.33
CA ASP A 73 -1.06 -16.60 27.99
C ASP A 73 -1.20 -17.39 26.66
N PRO A 74 -2.28 -18.20 26.52
CA PRO A 74 -2.52 -18.96 25.31
C PRO A 74 -2.69 -18.07 24.08
N THR A 75 -1.92 -18.38 23.04
CA THR A 75 -1.96 -17.70 21.74
C THR A 75 -2.53 -18.62 20.67
N ASP A 76 -3.28 -18.03 19.74
CA ASP A 76 -3.77 -18.68 18.52
C ASP A 76 -3.08 -18.07 17.29
N GLU A 77 -2.77 -18.91 16.31
CA GLU A 77 -2.31 -18.46 15.01
C GLU A 77 -3.50 -18.05 14.13
N VAL A 78 -3.55 -16.77 13.76
CA VAL A 78 -4.59 -16.23 12.89
C VAL A 78 -4.00 -15.90 11.53
N GLU A 79 -4.61 -16.47 10.48
CA GLU A 79 -4.29 -16.16 9.10
C GLU A 79 -4.91 -14.80 8.71
N VAL A 80 -4.08 -13.86 8.25
CA VAL A 80 -4.57 -12.51 7.93
C VAL A 80 -4.60 -12.29 6.41
N PRO A 81 -5.78 -12.13 5.76
CA PRO A 81 -5.86 -12.08 4.29
C PRO A 81 -5.43 -10.73 3.69
N CYS A 82 -4.17 -10.58 3.25
CA CYS A 82 -3.62 -9.30 2.77
C CYS A 82 -4.03 -8.96 1.33
N GLY A 83 -4.46 -9.96 0.55
CA GLY A 83 -4.69 -9.84 -0.90
C GLY A 83 -5.70 -8.78 -1.33
N GLY A 84 -6.75 -8.51 -0.54
CA GLY A 84 -7.73 -7.46 -0.86
C GLY A 84 -7.14 -6.06 -0.91
N ARG A 85 -6.28 -5.72 0.06
CA ARG A 85 -5.57 -4.42 0.12
C ARG A 85 -4.44 -4.34 -0.90
N ALA A 86 -3.76 -5.45 -1.17
CA ALA A 86 -2.77 -5.55 -2.24
C ALA A 86 -3.41 -5.22 -3.60
N ARG A 87 -4.58 -5.82 -3.92
CA ARG A 87 -5.33 -5.53 -5.16
C ARG A 87 -5.73 -4.05 -5.28
N PHE A 88 -6.24 -3.47 -4.20
CA PHE A 88 -6.61 -2.06 -4.19
C PHE A 88 -5.41 -1.14 -4.46
N ARG A 89 -4.29 -1.37 -3.75
CA ARG A 89 -3.05 -0.60 -3.96
C ARG A 89 -2.52 -0.76 -5.38
N LEU A 90 -2.51 -1.99 -5.89
CA LEU A 90 -2.06 -2.25 -7.26
C LEU A 90 -2.93 -1.51 -8.29
N GLY A 91 -4.26 -1.58 -8.16
CA GLY A 91 -5.20 -0.87 -9.02
C GLY A 91 -4.99 0.65 -8.98
N LEU A 92 -4.90 1.23 -7.78
CA LEU A 92 -4.62 2.65 -7.60
C LEU A 92 -3.27 3.06 -8.20
N GLY A 93 -2.24 2.25 -8.01
CA GLY A 93 -0.91 2.46 -8.58
C GLY A 93 -0.93 2.52 -10.11
N ILE A 94 -1.64 1.58 -10.75
CA ILE A 94 -1.81 1.54 -12.21
C ILE A 94 -2.56 2.77 -12.74
N VAL A 95 -3.62 3.20 -12.05
CA VAL A 95 -4.38 4.41 -12.42
C VAL A 95 -3.49 5.66 -12.38
N LEU A 96 -2.68 5.81 -11.32
CA LEU A 96 -1.77 6.95 -11.18
C LEU A 96 -0.63 6.91 -12.22
N LEU A 97 -0.08 5.73 -12.48
CA LEU A 97 0.95 5.52 -13.51
C LEU A 97 0.44 5.93 -14.91
N THR A 98 -0.70 5.38 -15.31
CA THR A 98 -1.29 5.64 -16.63
C THR A 98 -1.71 7.11 -16.77
N GLY A 99 -2.36 7.68 -15.74
CA GLY A 99 -2.70 9.10 -15.69
C GLY A 99 -1.47 10.02 -15.79
N GLY A 100 -0.42 9.73 -15.03
CA GLY A 100 0.83 10.48 -15.06
C GLY A 100 1.54 10.42 -16.42
N ILE A 101 1.56 9.26 -17.07
CA ILE A 101 2.10 9.10 -18.43
C ILE A 101 1.30 9.94 -19.44
N VAL A 102 -0.04 9.91 -19.37
CA VAL A 102 -0.89 10.70 -20.27
C VAL A 102 -0.65 12.19 -20.09
N VAL A 103 -0.60 12.67 -18.84
CA VAL A 103 -0.30 14.08 -18.53
C VAL A 103 1.07 14.47 -19.09
N ARG A 104 2.10 13.66 -18.86
CA ARG A 104 3.47 13.92 -19.34
C ARG A 104 3.54 13.98 -20.87
N ARG A 105 2.86 13.05 -21.57
CA ARG A 105 2.81 13.05 -23.04
C ARG A 105 2.12 14.29 -23.60
N ARG A 106 0.99 14.70 -23.00
CA ARG A 106 0.26 15.90 -23.41
C ARG A 106 1.11 17.17 -23.23
N THR A 107 1.83 17.28 -22.11
CA THR A 107 2.72 18.44 -21.89
C THR A 107 3.90 18.47 -22.86
N ALA A 108 4.49 17.31 -23.20
CA ALA A 108 5.60 17.24 -24.14
C ALA A 108 5.18 17.64 -25.56
N SER A 109 4.02 17.16 -26.04
CA SER A 109 3.49 17.48 -27.36
C SER A 109 3.14 18.97 -27.55
N THR A 110 2.87 19.70 -26.47
CA THR A 110 2.51 21.12 -26.53
C THR A 110 3.74 22.04 -26.57
N GLY A 111 4.93 21.49 -26.31
CA GLY A 111 6.20 22.23 -26.35
C GLY A 111 6.93 22.17 -27.70
N THR A 112 6.40 21.40 -28.67
CA THR A 112 7.06 21.13 -29.97
C THR A 112 6.52 21.99 -31.12
N THR A 113 5.62 22.95 -30.84
CA THR A 113 4.90 23.74 -31.87
C THR A 113 5.29 25.22 -31.89
N THR A 114 6.47 25.59 -31.41
CA THR A 114 6.97 26.98 -31.43
C THR A 114 8.40 27.02 -31.92
#